data_AF-A0A1Q7UIJ4-F1
#
_entry.id   AF-A0A1Q7UIJ4-F1
#
_cell.length_a   1.000
_cell.length_b   1.000
_cell.length_c   1.000
_cell.angle_alpha   90.00
_cell.angle_beta   90.00
_cell.angle_gamma   90.00
#
_symmetry.space_group_name_H-M   'P 1'
#
loop_
_entity.id
_entity.type
_entity.pdbx_description
1 polymer ?
#
loop_
_entity_poly.entity_id
_entity_poly.type
_entity_poly.pdbx_seq_one_letter_code
_entity_poly.pdbx_strand_id
1 'polypeptide(L)'
;MRNVYVLPGVPEIFRQKFDAIRERFRDDPIHLKNVFVRIGEGTLAAHLNELLRHYPALLLGSYPEFSNPEYRVKVTLESRDPTYLEAALAVFVKGLPADAVVKIT
;
A
#
# COMPACT_ATOMS: atom_id res chain seq x y z
N MET A 1 13.05 29.01 -4.75
CA MET A 1 11.64 28.93 -5.22
C MET A 1 11.62 28.45 -6.67
N ARG A 2 11.55 27.13 -6.94
CA ARG A 2 11.46 26.58 -8.32
C ARG A 2 10.57 25.32 -8.46
N ASN A 3 9.89 24.90 -7.38
CA ASN A 3 9.13 23.64 -7.34
C ASN A 3 7.63 23.88 -7.08
N VAL A 4 7.11 25.05 -7.45
CA VAL A 4 5.69 25.41 -7.29
C VAL A 4 5.03 25.36 -8.67
N TYR A 5 3.97 24.57 -8.79
CA TYR A 5 3.22 24.38 -10.03
C TYR A 5 1.76 24.75 -9.78
N VAL A 6 1.22 25.68 -10.57
CA VAL A 6 -0.18 26.10 -10.47
C VAL A 6 -0.99 25.35 -11.53
N LEU A 7 -1.95 24.55 -11.08
CA LEU A 7 -2.85 23.80 -11.95
C LEU A 7 -4.28 24.38 -11.86
N PRO A 8 -5.00 24.48 -12.98
CA PRO A 8 -6.36 25.04 -13.02
C PRO A 8 -7.36 24.09 -12.36
N GLY A 9 -8.43 24.64 -11.77
CA GLY A 9 -9.46 23.84 -11.09
C GLY A 9 -10.39 23.04 -12.01
N VAL A 10 -10.43 23.36 -13.32
CA VAL A 10 -11.26 22.63 -14.29
C VAL A 10 -10.63 21.25 -14.57
N PRO A 11 -11.30 20.12 -14.29
CA PRO A 11 -10.69 18.79 -14.34
C PRO A 11 -10.06 18.42 -15.69
N GLU A 12 -10.68 18.80 -16.81
CA GLU A 12 -10.14 18.52 -18.14
C GLU A 12 -8.83 19.26 -18.42
N ILE A 13 -8.78 20.54 -18.09
CA ILE A 13 -7.58 21.37 -18.26
C ILE A 13 -6.49 20.94 -17.27
N PHE A 14 -6.87 20.55 -16.05
CA PHE A 14 -5.96 19.97 -15.07
C PHE A 14 -5.25 18.73 -15.63
N ARG A 15 -6.02 17.76 -16.16
CA ARG A 15 -5.46 16.52 -16.71
C ARG A 15 -4.46 16.80 -17.83
N GLN A 16 -4.85 17.63 -18.80
CA GLN A 16 -3.96 18.01 -19.92
C GLN A 16 -2.66 18.66 -19.43
N LYS A 17 -2.74 19.57 -18.46
CA LYS A 17 -1.55 20.22 -17.90
C LYS A 17 -0.70 19.29 -17.06
N PHE A 18 -1.32 18.40 -16.29
CA PHE A 18 -0.62 17.39 -15.49
C PHE A 18 0.13 16.41 -16.41
N ASP A 19 -0.50 15.90 -17.47
CA ASP A 19 0.12 15.00 -18.43
C ASP A 19 1.36 15.62 -19.10
N ALA A 20 1.33 16.93 -19.37
CA ALA A 20 2.48 17.64 -19.93
C ALA A 20 3.69 17.75 -18.98
N ILE A 21 3.48 17.62 -17.66
CA ILE A 21 4.54 17.79 -16.65
C ILE A 21 4.87 16.52 -15.86
N ARG A 22 4.03 15.48 -15.89
CA ARG A 22 4.16 14.27 -15.06
C ARG A 22 5.53 13.60 -15.16
N GLU A 23 6.13 13.61 -16.35
CA GLU A 23 7.45 13.00 -16.61
C GLU A 23 8.57 13.65 -15.80
N ARG A 24 8.42 14.92 -15.43
CA ARG A 24 9.39 15.64 -14.60
C ARG A 24 9.37 15.18 -13.15
N PHE A 25 8.31 14.49 -12.73
CA PHE A 25 8.14 13.95 -11.39
C PHE A 25 8.35 12.44 -11.33
N ARG A 26 8.73 11.80 -12.45
CA ARG A 26 8.96 10.36 -12.46
C ARG A 26 10.18 10.04 -11.60
N ASP A 27 9.96 9.17 -10.62
CA ASP A 27 10.96 8.56 -9.74
C ASP A 27 10.85 7.03 -9.91
N ASP A 28 11.68 6.27 -9.21
CA ASP A 28 11.62 4.81 -9.20
C ASP A 28 10.20 4.33 -8.87
N PRO A 29 9.69 3.32 -9.61
CA PRO A 29 8.35 2.81 -9.40
C PRO A 29 8.22 2.24 -7.99
N ILE A 30 7.09 2.54 -7.34
CA ILE A 30 6.71 1.89 -6.08
C ILE A 30 5.91 0.63 -6.45
N HIS A 31 6.35 -0.50 -5.94
CA HIS A 31 5.64 -1.77 -6.03
C HIS A 31 4.66 -1.86 -4.86
N LEU A 32 3.42 -2.26 -5.14
CA LEU A 32 2.34 -2.37 -4.17
C LEU A 32 1.78 -3.80 -4.17
N LYS A 33 1.55 -4.34 -2.98
CA LYS A 33 0.73 -5.53 -2.74
C LYS A 33 -0.37 -5.21 -1.74
N ASN A 34 -1.59 -5.60 -2.08
CA ASN A 34 -2.72 -5.49 -1.19
C ASN A 34 -3.04 -6.88 -0.63
N VAL A 35 -3.22 -6.97 0.69
CA VAL A 35 -3.61 -8.19 1.37
C VAL A 35 -4.92 -7.92 2.09
N PHE A 36 -5.96 -8.67 1.74
CA PHE A 36 -7.29 -8.54 2.33
C PHE A 36 -7.42 -9.59 3.43
N VAL A 37 -7.71 -9.16 4.65
CA VAL A 37 -7.76 -10.06 5.82
C VAL A 37 -9.12 -10.00 6.54
N ARG A 38 -9.55 -11.13 7.13
CA ARG A 38 -10.80 -11.25 7.92
C ARG A 38 -10.62 -10.96 9.40
N ILE A 39 -9.39 -10.88 9.89
CA ILE A 39 -9.10 -10.64 11.31
C ILE A 39 -9.28 -9.17 11.70
N GLY A 40 -9.57 -8.92 12.97
CA GLY A 40 -9.71 -7.57 13.51
C GLY A 40 -8.39 -6.82 13.61
N GLU A 41 -8.47 -5.49 13.59
CA GLU A 41 -7.32 -4.57 13.58
C GLU A 41 -6.38 -4.76 14.79
N GLY A 42 -6.92 -5.05 15.99
CA GLY A 42 -6.10 -5.25 17.18
C GLY A 42 -5.10 -6.42 17.08
N THR A 43 -5.54 -7.56 16.54
CA THR A 43 -4.65 -8.70 16.29
C THR A 43 -3.70 -8.39 15.14
N LEU A 44 -4.22 -7.78 14.07
CA LEU A 44 -3.44 -7.44 12.89
C LEU A 44 -2.28 -6.48 13.21
N ALA A 45 -2.49 -5.47 14.04
CA ALA A 45 -1.48 -4.48 14.40
C ALA A 45 -0.21 -5.11 14.98
N ALA A 46 -0.34 -6.17 15.79
CA ALA A 46 0.82 -6.90 16.32
C ALA A 46 1.65 -7.55 15.20
N HIS A 47 1.01 -8.19 14.23
CA HIS A 47 1.68 -8.79 13.08
C HIS A 47 2.36 -7.74 12.19
N LEU A 48 1.72 -6.58 11.98
CA LEU A 48 2.29 -5.48 11.19
C LEU A 48 3.53 -4.88 11.88
N ASN A 49 3.45 -4.68 13.20
CA ASN A 49 4.58 -4.16 13.97
C ASN A 49 5.78 -5.12 13.95
N GLU A 50 5.54 -6.43 14.08
CA GLU A 50 6.61 -7.41 13.99
C GLU A 50 7.23 -7.44 12.59
N LEU A 51 6.39 -7.36 11.55
CA LEU A 51 6.85 -7.29 10.18
C LEU A 51 7.75 -6.06 9.94
N LEU A 52 7.38 -4.89 10.46
CA LEU A 52 8.18 -3.66 10.35
C LEU A 52 9.53 -3.75 11.09
N ARG A 53 9.66 -4.57 12.14
CA ARG A 53 10.95 -4.81 12.79
C ARG A 53 11.92 -5.55 11.88
N HIS A 54 11.42 -6.51 11.09
CA HIS A 54 12.22 -7.25 10.13
C HIS A 54 12.40 -6.51 8.79
N TYR A 55 11.42 -5.68 8.43
CA TYR A 55 11.38 -4.95 7.17
C TYR A 55 11.18 -3.44 7.39
N PRO A 56 12.15 -2.72 7.99
CA PRO A 56 11.99 -1.31 8.37
C PRO A 56 11.86 -0.34 7.19
N ALA A 57 12.30 -0.73 5.99
CA ALA A 57 12.14 0.07 4.77
C ALA A 57 10.77 -0.12 4.08
N LEU A 58 9.93 -1.02 4.58
CA LEU A 58 8.60 -1.29 4.02
C LEU A 58 7.63 -0.18 4.39
N LEU A 59 6.91 0.34 3.41
CA LEU A 59 5.78 1.23 3.64
C LEU A 59 4.52 0.38 3.84
N LEU A 60 3.82 0.61 4.95
CA LEU A 60 2.71 -0.22 5.39
C LEU A 60 1.49 0.63 5.70
N GLY A 61 0.33 0.23 5.19
CA GLY A 61 -0.96 0.83 5.49
C GLY A 61 -2.01 -0.22 5.86
N SER A 62 -2.93 0.14 6.76
CA SER A 62 -4.08 -0.70 7.13
C SER A 62 -5.36 0.10 7.06
N TYR A 63 -6.35 -0.41 6.33
CA TYR A 63 -7.62 0.24 6.05
C TYR A 63 -8.77 -0.68 6.47
N PRO A 64 -9.35 -0.49 7.67
CA PRO A 64 -10.54 -1.22 8.10
C PRO A 64 -11.74 -0.93 7.18
N GLU A 65 -12.49 -1.98 6.88
CA GLU A 65 -13.73 -1.91 6.12
C GLU A 65 -14.83 -2.61 6.94
N PHE A 66 -15.86 -1.85 7.31
CA PHE A 66 -16.92 -2.32 8.22
C PHE A 66 -18.14 -2.87 7.48
N SER A 67 -18.30 -2.51 6.20
CA SER A 67 -19.48 -2.86 5.41
C SER A 67 -19.26 -4.06 4.48
N ASN A 68 -18.06 -4.64 4.46
CA ASN A 68 -17.71 -5.74 3.58
C ASN A 68 -17.87 -7.10 4.29
N PRO A 69 -18.70 -8.02 3.77
CA PRO A 69 -18.89 -9.33 4.38
C PRO A 69 -17.70 -10.29 4.14
N GLU A 70 -16.83 -9.99 3.17
CA GLU A 70 -15.73 -10.87 2.78
C GLU A 70 -14.43 -10.60 3.54
N TYR A 71 -14.05 -9.34 3.75
CA TYR A 71 -12.83 -8.98 4.49
C TYR A 71 -13.10 -7.81 5.44
N ARG A 72 -12.27 -7.69 6.48
CA ARG A 72 -12.38 -6.64 7.50
C ARG A 72 -11.31 -5.56 7.38
N VAL A 73 -10.13 -5.90 6.89
CA VAL A 73 -9.04 -4.93 6.74
C VAL A 73 -8.32 -5.17 5.41
N LYS A 74 -8.07 -4.10 4.67
CA LYS A 74 -7.13 -4.09 3.54
C LYS A 74 -5.78 -3.58 4.03
N VAL A 75 -4.74 -4.41 3.88
CA VAL A 75 -3.36 -4.05 4.20
C VAL A 75 -2.61 -3.74 2.90
N THR A 76 -1.87 -2.64 2.85
CA THR A 76 -1.00 -2.27 1.73
C THR A 76 0.45 -2.45 2.15
N LEU A 77 1.22 -3.17 1.34
CA LEU A 77 2.66 -3.32 1.48
C LEU A 77 3.30 -2.67 0.25
N GLU A 78 4.19 -1.70 0.48
CA GLU A 78 4.78 -0.87 -0.55
C GLU A 78 6.30 -0.81 -0.41
N SER A 79 7.02 -0.95 -1.52
CA SER A 79 8.49 -0.90 -1.56
C SER A 79 8.98 -0.49 -2.94
N ARG A 80 10.16 0.14 -3.01
CA ARG A 80 10.88 0.37 -4.28
C ARG A 80 11.63 -0.88 -4.76
N ASP A 81 11.89 -1.84 -3.89
CA ASP A 81 12.50 -3.12 -4.21
C ASP A 81 11.43 -4.22 -4.27
N PRO A 82 11.17 -4.84 -5.45
CA PRO A 82 10.16 -5.88 -5.61
C PRO A 82 10.55 -7.19 -4.92
N THR A 83 11.83 -7.52 -4.83
CA THR A 83 12.30 -8.74 -4.16
C THR A 83 12.11 -8.61 -2.66
N TYR A 84 12.44 -7.45 -2.11
CA TYR A 84 12.18 -7.11 -0.71
C TYR A 84 10.68 -7.16 -0.38
N LEU A 85 9.84 -6.64 -1.29
CA LEU A 85 8.38 -6.67 -1.14
C LEU A 85 7.83 -8.10 -1.08
N GLU A 86 8.24 -8.97 -2.01
CA GLU A 86 7.78 -10.36 -2.06
C GLU A 86 8.25 -11.14 -0.82
N ALA A 87 9.48 -10.90 -0.35
CA ALA A 87 9.97 -11.48 0.89
C ALA A 87 9.14 -11.05 2.11
N ALA A 88 8.87 -9.75 2.23
CA ALA A 88 8.04 -9.21 3.31
C ALA A 88 6.60 -9.77 3.25
N LEU A 89 6.02 -9.86 2.06
CA LEU A 89 4.70 -10.44 1.84
C LEU A 89 4.65 -11.90 2.29
N ALA A 90 5.66 -12.70 1.92
CA ALA A 90 5.72 -14.11 2.31
C ALA A 90 5.81 -14.28 3.84
N VAL A 91 6.64 -13.46 4.51
CA VAL A 91 6.74 -13.46 5.98
C VAL A 91 5.42 -13.04 6.61
N PHE A 92 4.79 -11.99 6.08
CA PHE A 92 3.51 -11.49 6.57
C PHE A 92 2.42 -12.56 6.51
N VAL A 93 2.21 -13.15 5.32
CA VAL A 93 1.18 -14.18 5.10
C VAL A 93 1.43 -15.41 5.97
N LYS A 94 2.69 -15.83 6.13
CA LYS A 94 3.06 -16.97 6.98
C LYS A 94 2.81 -16.69 8.48
N GLY A 95 2.92 -15.43 8.91
CA GLY A 95 2.67 -15.02 10.29
C GLY A 95 1.20 -14.90 10.64
N LEU A 96 0.31 -14.87 9.64
CA LEU A 96 -1.14 -14.79 9.84
C LEU A 96 -1.76 -16.19 10.06
N PRO A 97 -2.93 -16.26 10.73
CA PRO A 97 -3.71 -17.50 10.80
C PRO A 97 -4.08 -18.03 9.39
N ALA A 98 -4.19 -19.35 9.24
CA ALA A 98 -4.35 -20.03 7.95
C ALA A 98 -5.62 -19.64 7.16
N ASP A 99 -6.62 -19.07 7.82
CA ASP A 99 -7.91 -18.62 7.28
C ASP A 99 -8.07 -17.09 7.29
N ALA A 100 -7.05 -16.36 7.75
CA ALA A 100 -7.12 -14.91 7.87
C ALA A 100 -7.06 -14.20 6.51
N VAL A 101 -6.33 -14.75 5.54
CA VAL A 101 -6.13 -14.11 4.22
C VAL A 101 -7.26 -14.49 3.28
N VAL A 102 -7.93 -13.47 2.74
CA VAL A 102 -9.02 -13.60 1.76
C VAL A 102 -8.48 -13.56 0.34
N LYS A 103 -7.61 -12.58 0.07
CA LYS A 103 -7.12 -12.28 -1.27
C LYS A 103 -5.82 -11.50 -1.18
N ILE A 104 -4.97 -11.65 -2.20
CA ILE A 104 -3.77 -10.84 -2.43
C ILE A 104 -3.85 -10.28 -3.86
N THR A 105 -3.56 -8.99 -4.05
CA THR A 105 -3.51 -8.33 -5.38
C THR A 105 -2.30 -7.44 -5.52
#